data_AF-A0A1G2TGL7-F1
#
_entry.id   AF-A0A1G2TGL7-F1
#
_cell.length_a   1.000
_cell.length_b   1.000
_cell.length_c   1.000
_cell.angle_alpha   90.00
_cell.angle_beta   90.00
_cell.angle_gamma   90.00
#
_symmetry.space_group_name_H-M   'P 1'
#
loop_
_entity.id
_entity.type
_entity.pdbx_description
1 polymer ?
#
loop_
_entity_poly.entity_id
_entity_poly.type
_entity_poly.pdbx_seq_one_letter_code
_entity_poly.pdbx_strand_id
1 'polypeptide(L)'
;MNYIFLANATAVIHASYIVAVIVGLLVSYRYKRFRPWEALILISTGILWSYYGNCPLTILEQWLREQAGQSPILTQVGFTTFYLEKLFSIHVSSIIVQRSTLFASAMFFGASIEWFAPFFHYEVFKFRKLFRRTKRKFV
;
A
#
# COMPACT_ATOMS: atom_id res chain seq x y z
N MET A 1 17.89 24.52 -9.59
CA MET A 1 17.71 23.76 -8.32
C MET A 1 18.42 22.44 -8.46
N ASN A 2 18.98 21.88 -7.38
CA ASN A 2 19.76 20.65 -7.48
C ASN A 2 18.82 19.45 -7.65
N TYR A 3 18.45 19.12 -8.89
CA TYR A 3 17.53 18.04 -9.23
C TYR A 3 17.96 16.68 -8.64
N ILE A 4 19.27 16.50 -8.46
CA ILE A 4 19.86 15.35 -7.77
C ILE A 4 19.45 15.29 -6.29
N PHE A 5 19.41 16.44 -5.60
CA PHE A 5 18.95 16.50 -4.22
C PHE A 5 17.47 16.13 -4.10
N LEU A 6 16.62 16.65 -4.98
CA LEU A 6 15.21 16.28 -5.02
C LEU A 6 15.02 14.79 -5.33
N ALA A 7 15.77 14.24 -6.29
CA ALA A 7 15.73 12.81 -6.62
C ALA A 7 16.11 11.93 -5.41
N ASN A 8 17.15 12.30 -4.67
CA ASN A 8 17.55 11.60 -3.46
C ASN A 8 16.50 11.75 -2.35
N ALA A 9 15.90 12.93 -2.19
CA ALA A 9 14.82 13.14 -1.23
C ALA A 9 13.59 12.27 -1.56
N THR A 10 13.19 12.18 -2.83
CA THR A 10 12.09 11.30 -3.26
C THR A 10 12.39 9.83 -2.99
N ALA A 11 13.64 9.40 -3.20
CA ALA A 11 14.06 8.04 -2.90
C ALA A 11 13.99 7.73 -1.40
N VAL A 12 14.46 8.64 -0.55
CA VAL A 12 14.40 8.50 0.92
C VAL A 12 12.96 8.48 1.41
N ILE A 13 12.09 9.35 0.87
CA ILE A 13 10.67 9.36 1.21
C ILE A 13 10.03 8.02 0.81
N HIS A 14 10.32 7.50 -0.38
CA HIS A 14 9.81 6.21 -0.83
C HIS A 14 10.30 5.07 0.10
N ALA A 15 11.59 5.03 0.42
CA ALA A 15 12.14 4.04 1.35
C ALA A 15 11.49 4.14 2.74
N SER A 16 11.30 5.36 3.25
CA SER A 16 10.64 5.60 4.54
C SER A 16 9.18 5.14 4.54
N TYR A 17 8.48 5.28 3.40
CA TYR A 17 7.12 4.81 3.24
C TYR A 17 7.04 3.29 3.33
N ILE A 18 7.96 2.57 2.68
CA ILE A 18 8.06 1.10 2.79
C ILE A 18 8.29 0.68 4.24
N VAL A 19 9.22 1.34 4.94
CA VAL A 19 9.48 1.08 6.36
C VAL A 19 8.23 1.35 7.21
N ALA A 20 7.52 2.46 6.95
CA ALA A 20 6.30 2.80 7.66
C ALA A 20 5.21 1.74 7.47
N VAL A 21 5.05 1.18 6.26
CA VAL A 21 4.13 0.07 5.98
C VAL A 21 4.52 -1.20 6.75
N ILE A 22 5.81 -1.54 6.80
CA ILE A 22 6.30 -2.71 7.56
C ILE A 22 6.05 -2.53 9.06
N VAL A 23 6.32 -1.32 9.59
CA VAL A 23 6.06 -0.98 10.99
C VAL A 23 4.55 -0.99 11.27
N GLY A 24 3.72 -0.44 10.38
CA GLY A 24 2.27 -0.47 10.47
C GLY A 24 1.73 -1.91 10.53
N LEU A 25 2.28 -2.80 9.71
CA LEU A 25 1.99 -4.24 9.77
C LEU A 25 2.34 -4.86 11.14
N LEU A 26 3.53 -4.59 11.68
CA LEU A 26 3.94 -5.03 13.02
C LEU A 26 3.03 -4.50 14.13
N VAL A 27 2.66 -3.21 14.05
CA VAL A 27 1.73 -2.57 14.99
C VAL A 27 0.34 -3.22 14.87
N SER A 28 -0.13 -3.51 13.67
CA SER A 28 -1.43 -4.18 13.44
C SER A 28 -1.47 -5.59 14.00
N TYR A 29 -0.34 -6.30 13.97
CA TYR A 29 -0.20 -7.63 14.56
C TYR A 29 -0.35 -7.58 16.09
N ARG A 30 0.27 -6.58 16.72
CA ARG A 30 0.18 -6.38 18.18
C ARG A 30 -1.16 -5.80 18.63
N TYR A 31 -1.73 -4.89 17.85
CA TYR A 31 -2.95 -4.13 18.15
C TYR A 31 -4.02 -4.35 17.09
N LYS A 32 -4.88 -5.34 17.34
CA LYS A 32 -5.94 -5.78 16.40
C LYS A 32 -6.87 -4.66 15.91
N ARG A 33 -7.00 -3.56 16.67
CA ARG A 33 -7.84 -2.41 16.30
C ARG A 33 -7.33 -1.60 15.10
N PHE A 34 -6.03 -1.66 14.80
CA PHE A 34 -5.44 -0.92 13.67
C PHE A 34 -5.39 -1.74 12.37
N ARG A 35 -5.69 -3.04 12.42
CA ARG A 35 -5.78 -3.93 11.24
C ARG A 35 -6.58 -3.38 10.04
N PRO A 36 -7.77 -2.77 10.19
CA PRO A 36 -8.51 -2.25 9.04
C PRO A 36 -7.84 -1.06 8.39
N TRP A 37 -7.22 -0.18 9.18
CA TRP A 37 -6.58 1.02 8.68
C TRP A 37 -5.37 0.64 7.83
N GLU A 38 -4.54 -0.27 8.34
CA GLU A 38 -3.40 -0.81 7.60
C GLU A 38 -3.84 -1.57 6.35
N ALA A 39 -4.89 -2.38 6.43
CA ALA A 39 -5.40 -3.10 5.26
C ALA A 39 -5.93 -2.15 4.17
N LEU A 40 -6.57 -1.05 4.55
CA LEU A 40 -7.04 -0.03 3.61
C LEU A 40 -5.87 0.70 2.95
N ILE A 41 -4.86 1.09 3.73
CA ILE A 41 -3.62 1.70 3.21
C ILE A 41 -2.96 0.74 2.21
N LEU A 42 -2.74 -0.52 2.59
CA LEU A 42 -2.12 -1.54 1.74
C LEU A 42 -2.88 -1.77 0.42
N ILE A 43 -4.21 -1.85 0.46
CA ILE A 43 -5.01 -1.97 -0.75
C ILE A 43 -4.90 -0.71 -1.60
N SER A 44 -5.04 0.47 -0.99
CA SER A 44 -4.97 1.72 -1.73
C SER A 44 -3.63 1.85 -2.46
N THR A 45 -2.53 1.45 -1.82
CA THR A 45 -1.21 1.38 -2.44
C THR A 45 -1.12 0.33 -3.54
N GLY A 46 -1.68 -0.86 -3.34
CA GLY A 46 -1.71 -1.91 -4.36
C GLY A 46 -2.48 -1.48 -5.61
N ILE A 47 -3.61 -0.79 -5.42
CA ILE A 47 -4.42 -0.21 -6.50
C ILE A 47 -3.65 0.90 -7.21
N LEU A 48 -3.06 1.85 -6.48
CA LEU A 48 -2.26 2.92 -7.08
C LEU A 48 -1.10 2.34 -7.91
N TRP A 49 -0.39 1.36 -7.37
CA TRP A 49 0.70 0.71 -8.08
C TRP A 49 0.20 -0.01 -9.34
N SER A 50 -0.95 -0.69 -9.26
CA SER A 50 -1.55 -1.36 -10.42
C SER A 50 -2.04 -0.37 -11.48
N TYR A 51 -2.55 0.81 -11.10
CA TYR A 51 -3.11 1.79 -12.02
C TYR A 51 -2.02 2.51 -12.84
N TYR A 52 -0.90 2.85 -12.19
CA TYR A 52 0.20 3.56 -12.84
C TYR A 52 1.30 2.62 -13.40
N GLY A 53 1.16 1.30 -13.23
CA GLY A 53 2.18 0.29 -13.59
C GLY A 53 3.42 0.31 -12.68
N ASN A 54 3.71 1.45 -12.06
CA ASN A 54 4.77 1.69 -11.09
C ASN A 54 4.28 2.63 -9.98
N CYS A 55 4.97 2.67 -8.84
CA CYS A 55 4.68 3.67 -7.81
C CYS A 55 4.88 5.10 -8.37
N PRO A 56 3.97 6.04 -8.12
CA PRO A 56 4.07 7.41 -8.65
C PRO A 56 5.34 8.13 -8.18
N LEU A 57 5.82 7.81 -6.97
CA LEU A 57 7.11 8.31 -6.47
C LEU A 57 8.30 7.84 -7.31
N THR A 58 8.27 6.63 -7.87
CA THR A 58 9.34 6.11 -8.75
C THR A 58 9.36 6.85 -10.08
N ILE A 59 8.18 7.16 -10.63
CA ILE A 59 8.05 7.94 -11.86
C ILE A 59 8.61 9.35 -11.64
N LEU A 60 8.29 9.96 -10.49
CA LEU A 60 8.82 11.27 -10.11
C LEU A 60 10.34 11.24 -9.92
N GLU A 61 10.88 10.23 -9.24
CA GLU A 61 12.34 10.08 -9.07
C GLU A 61 13.05 9.94 -10.43
N GLN A 62 12.51 9.13 -11.34
CA GLN A 62 13.09 8.99 -12.67
C GLN A 62 13.08 10.32 -13.43
N TRP A 63 11.96 11.03 -13.43
CA TRP A 63 11.86 12.33 -14.08
C TRP A 63 12.87 13.34 -13.51
N LEU A 64 13.03 13.39 -12.18
CA LEU A 64 14.02 14.26 -11.53
C LEU A 64 15.47 13.88 -11.89
N ARG A 65 15.76 12.59 -12.04
CA ARG A 65 17.07 12.09 -12.48
C ARG A 65 17.34 12.41 -13.95
N GLU A 66 16.33 12.29 -14.82
CA GLU A 66 16.41 12.68 -16.23
C GLU A 66 16.71 14.18 -16.39
N GLN A 67 16.03 15.04 -15.60
CA GLN A 67 16.33 16.48 -15.56
C GLN A 67 17.73 16.80 -15.02
N ALA A 68 18.32 15.89 -14.23
CA ALA A 68 19.70 15.97 -13.78
C ALA A 68 20.71 15.40 -14.80
N GLY A 69 20.28 14.97 -15.98
CA GLY A 69 21.13 14.34 -17.00
C GLY A 69 21.48 12.87 -16.71
N GLN A 70 20.79 12.23 -15.75
CA GLN A 70 20.92 10.80 -15.47
C GLN A 70 19.75 10.05 -16.11
N SER A 71 20.01 8.97 -16.84
CA SER A 71 18.96 8.12 -17.44
C SER A 71 18.94 6.73 -16.80
N PRO A 72 18.54 6.60 -15.53
CA PRO A 72 18.44 5.30 -14.89
C PRO A 72 17.24 4.52 -15.42
N ILE A 73 17.35 3.20 -15.47
CA ILE A 73 16.30 2.26 -15.90
C ILE A 73 15.29 2.03 -14.75
N LEU A 74 14.97 3.07 -13.97
CA LEU A 74 14.30 2.96 -12.67
C LEU A 74 12.83 2.53 -12.78
N THR A 75 12.12 3.03 -13.78
CA THR A 75 10.71 2.69 -14.07
C THR A 75 10.54 1.32 -14.73
N GLN A 76 11.55 0.78 -15.41
CA GLN A 76 11.46 -0.56 -15.98
C GLN A 76 11.80 -1.64 -14.95
N VAL A 77 12.81 -1.41 -14.10
CA VAL A 77 13.19 -2.39 -13.08
C VAL A 77 12.32 -2.25 -11.84
N GLY A 78 11.87 -1.05 -11.47
CA GLY A 78 11.13 -0.80 -10.23
C GLY A 78 12.04 -0.34 -9.08
N PHE A 79 11.48 0.41 -8.13
CA PHE A 79 12.26 1.03 -7.05
C PHE A 79 12.95 0.00 -6.15
N THR A 80 12.19 -0.96 -5.61
CA THR A 80 12.70 -1.95 -4.66
C THR A 80 13.81 -2.81 -5.26
N THR A 81 13.59 -3.32 -6.47
CA THR A 81 14.53 -4.14 -7.24
C THR A 81 15.79 -3.37 -7.61
N PHE A 82 15.68 -2.12 -8.08
CA PHE A 82 16.83 -1.27 -8.40
C PHE A 82 17.71 -1.02 -7.17
N TYR A 83 17.11 -0.69 -6.02
CA TYR A 83 17.87 -0.46 -4.79
C TYR A 83 18.37 -1.77 -4.16
N LEU A 84 17.63 -2.88 -4.28
CA LEU A 84 18.09 -4.22 -3.86
C LEU A 84 19.32 -4.65 -4.64
N GLU A 85 19.31 -4.49 -5.96
CA GLU A 85 20.46 -4.80 -6.81
C GLU A 85 21.64 -3.88 -6.51
N LYS A 86 21.38 -2.58 -6.32
CA LYS A 86 22.42 -1.60 -6.02
C LYS A 86 23.09 -1.80 -4.65
N LEU A 87 22.34 -2.23 -3.63
CA LEU A 87 22.85 -2.40 -2.27
C LEU A 87 23.36 -3.81 -1.98
N PHE A 88 22.67 -4.84 -2.49
CA PHE A 88 22.91 -6.23 -2.14
C PHE A 88 23.34 -7.09 -3.33
N SER A 89 23.37 -6.54 -4.55
CA SER A 89 23.67 -7.28 -5.80
C SER A 89 22.75 -8.50 -6.02
N ILE A 90 21.54 -8.46 -5.46
CA ILE A 90 20.53 -9.51 -5.62
C ILE A 90 19.59 -9.11 -6.75
N HIS A 91 19.58 -9.89 -7.83
CA HIS A 91 18.72 -9.65 -8.98
C HIS A 91 17.33 -10.28 -8.74
N VAL A 92 16.33 -9.44 -8.47
CA VAL A 92 14.95 -9.89 -8.24
C VAL A 92 14.05 -9.32 -9.33
N SER A 93 13.22 -10.17 -9.94
CA SER A 93 12.27 -9.72 -10.97
C SER A 93 11.16 -8.86 -10.36
N SER A 94 10.90 -7.71 -10.98
CA SER A 94 9.86 -6.73 -10.61
C SER A 94 8.47 -7.34 -10.58
N ILE A 95 8.19 -8.27 -11.49
CA ILE A 95 6.92 -9.00 -11.55
C ILE A 95 6.70 -9.82 -10.26
N ILE A 96 7.75 -10.41 -9.72
CA ILE A 96 7.68 -11.25 -8.52
C ILE A 96 7.41 -10.36 -7.30
N VAL A 97 8.11 -9.22 -7.20
CA VAL A 97 7.91 -8.24 -6.12
C VAL A 97 6.48 -7.68 -6.16
N GLN A 98 5.98 -7.35 -7.34
CA GLN A 98 4.61 -6.85 -7.50
C GLN A 98 3.57 -7.92 -7.12
N ARG A 99 3.69 -9.15 -7.64
CA ARG A 99 2.74 -10.23 -7.35
C ARG A 99 2.75 -10.63 -5.88
N SER A 100 3.93 -10.73 -5.26
CA SER A 100 4.06 -11.05 -3.83
C SER A 100 3.47 -9.96 -2.94
N THR A 101 3.71 -8.68 -3.27
CA THR A 101 3.14 -7.56 -2.51
C THR A 101 1.62 -7.50 -2.65
N LEU A 102 1.08 -7.69 -3.86
CA LEU A 102 -0.37 -7.76 -4.08
C LEU A 102 -0.98 -8.95 -3.34
N PHE A 103 -0.36 -10.12 -3.42
CA PHE A 103 -0.84 -11.31 -2.70
C PHE A 103 -0.83 -11.11 -1.19
N ALA A 104 0.25 -10.55 -0.64
CA ALA A 104 0.34 -10.22 0.78
C ALA A 104 -0.75 -9.22 1.18
N SER A 105 -0.93 -8.14 0.41
CA SER A 105 -1.96 -7.13 0.69
C SER A 105 -3.38 -7.71 0.68
N ALA A 106 -3.69 -8.60 -0.27
CA ALA A 106 -4.98 -9.30 -0.35
C ALA A 106 -5.20 -10.24 0.86
N MET A 107 -4.18 -11.01 1.25
CA MET A 107 -4.24 -11.86 2.44
C MET A 107 -4.50 -11.05 3.71
N PHE A 108 -3.77 -9.95 3.90
CA PHE A 108 -3.95 -9.08 5.07
C PHE A 108 -5.33 -8.43 5.11
N PHE A 109 -5.87 -8.04 3.96
CA PHE A 109 -7.23 -7.53 3.87
C PHE A 109 -8.29 -8.57 4.20
N GLY A 110 -8.18 -9.78 3.64
CA GLY A 110 -9.08 -10.89 3.97
C GLY A 110 -9.09 -11.17 5.48
N ALA A 111 -7.91 -11.26 6.08
CA ALA A 111 -7.76 -11.44 7.52
C ALA A 111 -8.31 -10.26 8.35
N SER A 112 -8.34 -9.05 7.79
CA SER A 112 -8.97 -7.89 8.42
C SER A 112 -10.50 -7.93 8.33
N ILE A 113 -11.08 -8.43 7.23
CA ILE A 113 -12.54 -8.58 7.07
C ILE A 113 -13.09 -9.55 8.12
N GLU A 114 -12.42 -10.67 8.34
CA GLU A 114 -12.83 -11.65 9.37
C GLU A 114 -12.89 -11.03 10.78
N TRP A 115 -12.00 -10.09 11.08
CA TRP A 115 -12.03 -9.37 12.35
C TRP A 115 -13.21 -8.40 12.46
N PHE A 116 -13.69 -7.85 11.34
CA PHE A 116 -14.85 -6.96 11.27
C PHE A 116 -16.21 -7.68 11.23
N ALA A 117 -16.23 -8.95 10.85
CA ALA A 117 -17.45 -9.76 10.75
C ALA A 117 -18.37 -9.68 12.00
N PRO A 118 -17.88 -9.79 13.25
CA PRO A 118 -18.75 -9.67 14.43
C PRO A 118 -19.34 -8.26 14.62
N PHE A 119 -18.61 -7.21 14.23
CA PHE A 119 -19.09 -5.82 14.35
C PHE A 119 -20.16 -5.52 13.30
N PHE A 120 -19.97 -5.94 12.05
CA PHE A 120 -20.98 -5.79 10.99
C PHE A 120 -22.25 -6.57 11.31
N HIS A 121 -22.15 -7.78 11.87
CA HIS A 121 -23.32 -8.54 12.29
C HIS A 121 -24.18 -7.78 13.30
N TYR A 122 -23.57 -7.06 14.25
CA TYR A 122 -24.27 -6.28 15.26
C TYR A 122 -24.99 -5.06 14.67
N GLU A 123 -24.31 -4.27 13.83
CA GLU A 123 -24.89 -3.07 13.20
C GLU A 123 -26.00 -3.43 12.19
N VAL A 124 -25.83 -4.50 11.40
CA VAL A 124 -26.88 -4.99 10.49
C VAL A 124 -28.13 -5.44 11.25
N PHE A 125 -27.96 -6.10 12.41
CA PHE A 125 -29.09 -6.48 13.26
C PHE A 125 -29.82 -5.27 13.83
N LYS A 126 -29.08 -4.25 14.26
CA LYS A 126 -29.62 -2.99 14.79
C LYS A 126 -30.39 -2.22 13.70
N PHE A 127 -29.84 -2.13 12.49
CA PHE A 127 -30.50 -1.53 11.33
C PHE A 127 -31.78 -2.28 10.94
N ARG A 128 -31.74 -3.62 10.86
CA ARG A 128 -32.95 -4.44 10.62
C ARG A 128 -34.02 -4.23 11.69
N LYS A 129 -33.63 -4.11 12.96
CA LYS A 129 -34.55 -3.88 14.08
C LYS A 129 -35.16 -2.48 14.05
N LEU A 130 -34.38 -1.47 13.67
CA LEU A 130 -34.85 -0.10 13.46
C LEU A 130 -35.86 -0.05 12.31
N PHE A 131 -35.53 -0.66 11.16
CA PHE A 131 -36.40 -0.69 9.98
C PHE A 131 -37.74 -1.41 10.24
N ARG A 132 -37.71 -2.52 11.01
CA ARG A 132 -38.94 -3.20 11.45
C ARG A 132 -39.80 -2.36 12.41
N ARG A 133 -39.19 -1.54 13.28
CA ARG A 133 -39.92 -0.61 14.16
C ARG A 133 -40.55 0.55 13.38
N THR A 134 -39.86 1.10 12.39
CA THR A 134 -40.40 2.16 11.53
C THR A 134 -41.57 1.63 10.70
N LYS A 135 -41.48 0.42 10.15
CA LYS A 135 -42.56 -0.19 9.36
C LYS A 135 -43.84 -0.46 10.18
N ARG A 136 -43.73 -0.70 11.50
CA ARG A 136 -44.89 -0.86 12.41
C ARG A 136 -45.52 0.47 12.87
N LYS A 137 -44.88 1.61 12.61
CA LYS A 137 -45.38 2.94 13.01
C LYS A 137 -46.21 3.62 11.91
N PHE A 138 -46.20 3.06 10.70
CA PHE A 138 -46.87 3.56 9.49
C PHE A 138 -47.96 2.61 8.96
N VAL A 139 -48.30 1.57 9.73
CA VAL A 139 -49.44 0.67 9.53
C VAL A 139 -50.28 0.77 10.79
#